data_AF-A0A5C7Q1R3-F1
#
_entry.id   AF-A0A5C7Q1R3-F1
#
_cell.length_a   1.000
_cell.length_b   1.000
_cell.length_c   1.000
_cell.angle_alpha   90.00
_cell.angle_beta   90.00
_cell.angle_gamma   90.00
#
_symmetry.space_group_name_H-M   'P 1'
#
loop_
_entity.id
_entity.type
_entity.pdbx_description
1 polymer ?
#
loop_
_entity_poly.entity_id
_entity_poly.type
_entity_poly.pdbx_seq_one_letter_code
_entity_poly.pdbx_strand_id
1 'polypeptide(L)'
;MNVTAKFDDRQFKEAAERIAVFSNKSMLEVCRQQAGLFVSDAVRFTPPFGDAPITEKWPVQREVGEKRVEKDIRKAFMPVERLAIFHSKRPLGNLLRRALRGTKNRFKAEQILREVGIKTDGIIAKANEDFHNLKRNNRGTVRSGKSPFIVTNFKSIADLIRKKQKLVGLAKSGWRAAVEGVNKFRARAIGLPAWVRRHGGTGGYQEGQAGNRSFVEVSNSVRHAQKHSDKIMTRAWNNRIRNIQLQAQKQEQAMQRAAKKAGLA
;
A
#
# COMPACT_ATOMS: atom_id res chain seq x y z
N MET A 1 13.73 -14.21 5.14
CA MET A 1 12.69 -15.26 5.25
C MET A 1 11.68 -14.99 4.15
N ASN A 2 11.63 -15.86 3.13
CA ASN A 2 10.67 -15.75 2.04
C ASN A 2 9.35 -16.36 2.50
N VAL A 3 8.26 -15.62 2.36
CA VAL A 3 6.92 -16.14 2.66
C VAL A 3 6.34 -16.73 1.39
N THR A 4 6.14 -18.04 1.37
CA THR A 4 5.54 -18.76 0.25
C THR A 4 4.11 -19.14 0.62
N ALA A 5 3.14 -18.58 -0.08
CA ALA A 5 1.74 -18.99 0.04
C ALA A 5 1.46 -20.14 -0.94
N LYS A 6 0.98 -21.27 -0.44
CA LYS A 6 0.43 -22.36 -1.26
C LYS A 6 -1.08 -22.22 -1.31
N PHE A 7 -1.65 -22.28 -2.50
CA PHE A 7 -3.08 -22.20 -2.72
C PHE A 7 -3.60 -23.49 -3.34
N ASP A 8 -4.84 -23.86 -3.04
CA ASP A 8 -5.55 -24.84 -3.86
C ASP A 8 -5.74 -24.26 -5.27
N ASP A 9 -5.21 -24.97 -6.27
CA ASP A 9 -5.18 -24.58 -7.66
C ASP A 9 -6.08 -25.45 -8.54
N ARG A 10 -6.81 -26.42 -7.98
CA ARG A 10 -7.62 -27.36 -8.78
C ARG A 10 -8.62 -26.64 -9.67
N GLN A 11 -9.42 -25.75 -9.08
CA GLN A 11 -10.42 -24.96 -9.81
C GLN A 11 -9.79 -24.03 -10.84
N PHE A 12 -8.60 -23.50 -10.54
CA PHE A 12 -7.87 -22.64 -11.46
C PHE A 12 -7.37 -23.44 -12.66
N LYS A 13 -6.78 -24.62 -12.42
CA LYS A 13 -6.26 -25.51 -13.44
C LYS A 13 -7.35 -25.99 -14.39
N GLU A 14 -8.47 -26.49 -13.85
CA GLU A 14 -9.62 -26.92 -14.66
C GLU A 14 -10.14 -25.77 -15.56
N ALA A 15 -10.25 -24.55 -15.02
CA ALA A 15 -10.67 -23.39 -15.80
C ALA A 15 -9.63 -22.95 -16.85
N ALA A 16 -8.33 -23.04 -16.53
CA ALA A 16 -7.24 -22.71 -17.45
C ALA A 16 -7.17 -23.70 -18.62
N GLU A 17 -7.36 -25.00 -18.37
CA GLU A 17 -7.43 -26.04 -19.39
C GLU A 17 -8.60 -25.80 -20.35
N ARG A 18 -9.78 -25.49 -19.82
CA ARG A 18 -10.94 -25.13 -20.64
C ARG A 18 -10.65 -23.90 -21.52
N ILE A 19 -10.04 -22.86 -20.97
CA ILE A 19 -9.64 -21.67 -21.75
C ILE A 19 -8.63 -22.04 -22.83
N ALA A 20 -7.63 -22.86 -22.52
CA ALA A 20 -6.61 -23.29 -23.48
C ALA A 20 -7.25 -23.99 -24.68
N VAL A 21 -8.15 -24.95 -24.43
CA VAL A 21 -8.90 -25.67 -25.46
C VAL A 21 -9.78 -24.72 -26.28
N PHE A 22 -10.63 -23.93 -25.62
CA PHE A 22 -11.61 -23.08 -26.32
C PHE A 22 -11.01 -21.89 -27.07
N SER A 23 -9.80 -21.45 -26.69
CA SER A 23 -9.12 -20.33 -27.34
C SER A 23 -7.95 -20.75 -28.24
N ASN A 24 -7.73 -22.06 -28.41
CA ASN A 24 -6.59 -22.62 -29.15
C ASN A 24 -5.25 -22.01 -28.72
N LYS A 25 -5.04 -21.91 -27.40
CA LYS A 25 -3.82 -21.36 -26.80
C LYS A 25 -3.07 -22.44 -26.06
N SER A 26 -1.76 -22.36 -26.04
CA SER A 26 -0.94 -23.19 -25.17
C SER A 26 -1.22 -22.88 -23.70
N MET A 27 -1.02 -23.88 -22.84
CA MET A 27 -1.16 -23.69 -21.39
C MET A 27 -0.23 -22.58 -20.86
N LEU A 28 0.98 -22.47 -21.41
CA LEU A 28 1.93 -21.40 -21.05
C LEU A 28 1.38 -20.01 -21.38
N GLU A 29 0.73 -19.83 -22.53
CA GLU A 29 0.10 -18.55 -22.89
C GLU A 29 -1.06 -18.20 -21.97
N VAL A 30 -1.87 -19.19 -21.58
CA VAL A 30 -2.94 -19.00 -20.59
C VAL A 30 -2.33 -18.61 -19.24
N CYS A 31 -1.30 -19.31 -18.77
CA CYS A 31 -0.57 -18.99 -17.53
C CYS A 31 0.00 -17.56 -17.57
N ARG A 32 0.64 -17.13 -18.67
CA ARG A 32 1.15 -15.77 -18.83
C ARG A 32 0.04 -14.71 -18.77
N GLN A 33 -1.09 -14.96 -19.44
CA GLN A 33 -2.24 -14.05 -19.41
C GLN A 33 -2.81 -13.94 -17.98
N GLN A 34 -2.99 -15.06 -17.30
CA GLN A 34 -3.52 -15.09 -15.93
C GLN A 34 -2.52 -14.50 -14.92
N ALA A 35 -1.22 -14.73 -15.07
CA ALA A 35 -0.19 -14.09 -14.27
C ALA A 35 -0.22 -12.56 -14.43
N GLY A 36 -0.42 -12.07 -15.65
CA GLY A 36 -0.63 -10.64 -15.90
C GLY A 36 -1.84 -10.08 -15.13
N LEU A 37 -2.97 -10.78 -15.14
CA LEU A 37 -4.16 -10.36 -14.40
C LEU A 37 -3.95 -10.44 -12.88
N PHE A 38 -3.27 -11.49 -12.42
CA PHE A 38 -2.91 -11.68 -11.02
C PHE A 38 -2.02 -10.55 -10.51
N VAL A 39 -0.94 -10.22 -11.23
CA VAL A 39 -0.03 -9.12 -10.88
C VAL A 39 -0.79 -7.80 -10.84
N SER A 40 -1.68 -7.55 -11.80
CA SER A 40 -2.51 -6.34 -11.80
C SER A 40 -3.34 -6.22 -10.52
N ASP A 41 -3.99 -7.30 -10.10
CA ASP A 41 -4.74 -7.36 -8.84
C ASP A 41 -3.84 -7.23 -7.61
N ALA A 42 -2.69 -7.92 -7.59
CA ALA A 42 -1.76 -7.88 -6.47
C ALA A 42 -1.23 -6.45 -6.24
N VAL A 43 -0.93 -5.71 -7.30
CA VAL A 43 -0.53 -4.29 -7.18
C VAL A 43 -1.68 -3.46 -6.60
N ARG A 44 -2.93 -3.71 -7.02
CA ARG A 44 -4.12 -3.01 -6.52
C ARG A 44 -4.42 -3.33 -5.06
N PHE A 45 -4.30 -4.59 -4.65
CA PHE A 45 -4.50 -5.04 -3.27
C PHE A 45 -3.33 -4.77 -2.34
N THR A 46 -2.18 -4.33 -2.85
CA THR A 46 -1.06 -3.85 -2.02
C THR A 46 -1.41 -2.45 -1.49
N PRO A 47 -1.37 -2.17 -0.17
CA PRO A 47 -1.62 -0.82 0.34
C PRO A 47 -0.68 0.25 -0.25
N PRO A 48 -1.12 1.51 -0.40
CA PRO A 48 -2.44 2.05 0.01
C PRO A 48 -3.54 1.82 -1.03
N PHE A 49 -4.80 1.74 -0.55
CA PHE A 49 -6.03 1.67 -1.34
C PHE A 49 -7.21 2.05 -0.42
N GLY A 50 -8.35 2.47 -0.99
CA GLY A 50 -9.60 2.78 -0.28
C GLY A 50 -10.48 1.55 -0.09
N ASP A 51 -11.81 1.70 -0.21
CA ASP A 51 -12.73 0.57 0.01
C ASP A 51 -12.83 -0.34 -1.22
N ALA A 52 -12.53 0.18 -2.41
CA ALA A 52 -12.68 -0.50 -3.69
C ALA A 52 -11.34 -0.60 -4.46
N PRO A 53 -10.34 -1.37 -3.97
CA PRO A 53 -8.97 -1.39 -4.49
C PRO A 53 -8.84 -1.70 -5.98
N ILE A 54 -9.74 -2.52 -6.54
CA ILE A 54 -9.68 -2.94 -7.94
C ILE A 54 -10.23 -1.85 -8.87
N THR A 55 -11.33 -1.21 -8.50
CA THR A 55 -12.08 -0.29 -9.39
C THR A 55 -11.72 1.18 -9.17
N GLU A 56 -11.19 1.55 -8.00
CA GLU A 56 -10.84 2.93 -7.71
C GLU A 56 -9.64 3.42 -8.56
N LYS A 57 -9.62 4.72 -8.83
CA LYS A 57 -8.57 5.36 -9.64
C LYS A 57 -7.25 5.45 -8.85
N TRP A 58 -6.11 5.38 -9.53
CA TRP A 58 -4.79 5.50 -8.91
C TRP A 58 -4.58 6.78 -8.07
N PRO A 59 -5.09 7.97 -8.44
CA PRO A 59 -5.00 9.17 -7.60
C PRO A 59 -5.69 9.00 -6.24
N VAL A 60 -6.83 8.31 -6.19
CA VAL A 60 -7.55 8.02 -4.93
C VAL A 60 -6.69 7.15 -4.02
N GLN A 61 -6.07 6.10 -4.54
CA GLN A 61 -5.16 5.24 -3.76
C GLN A 61 -3.98 6.02 -3.17
N ARG A 62 -3.41 6.93 -3.96
CA ARG A 62 -2.32 7.80 -3.53
C ARG A 62 -2.79 8.72 -2.39
N GLU A 63 -3.92 9.40 -2.58
CA GLU A 63 -4.47 10.34 -1.60
C GLU A 63 -4.80 9.64 -0.27
N VAL A 64 -5.38 8.43 -0.31
CA VAL A 64 -5.61 7.61 0.90
C VAL A 64 -4.31 7.35 1.65
N GLY A 65 -3.24 7.00 0.94
CA GLY A 65 -1.91 6.81 1.53
C GLY A 65 -1.34 8.10 2.13
N GLU A 66 -1.43 9.20 1.41
CA GLU A 66 -0.91 10.51 1.83
C GLU A 66 -1.66 11.05 3.06
N LYS A 67 -3.00 10.94 3.09
CA LYS A 67 -3.83 11.28 4.26
C LYS A 67 -3.53 10.40 5.46
N ARG A 68 -3.27 9.10 5.24
CA ARG A 68 -2.91 8.18 6.33
C ARG A 68 -1.58 8.57 6.97
N VAL A 69 -0.57 8.91 6.16
CA VAL A 69 0.73 9.40 6.64
C VAL A 69 0.57 10.69 7.43
N GLU A 70 -0.16 11.67 6.89
CA GLU A 70 -0.42 12.94 7.57
C GLU A 70 -1.13 12.73 8.92
N LYS A 71 -2.21 11.95 8.94
CA LYS A 71 -2.95 11.64 10.18
C LYS A 71 -2.07 10.96 11.21
N ASP A 72 -1.17 10.06 10.79
CA ASP A 72 -0.26 9.36 11.68
C ASP A 72 0.75 10.32 12.33
N ILE A 73 1.34 11.21 11.53
CA ILE A 73 2.32 12.21 12.00
C ILE A 73 1.63 13.25 12.90
N ARG A 74 0.44 13.74 12.53
CA ARG A 74 -0.32 14.71 13.35
C ARG A 74 -0.83 14.15 14.68
N LYS A 75 -0.87 12.82 14.85
CA LYS A 75 -1.10 12.20 16.17
C LYS A 75 0.16 12.22 17.04
N ALA A 76 1.33 12.05 16.43
CA ALA A 76 2.60 12.07 17.16
C ALA A 76 3.03 13.49 17.54
N PHE A 77 2.70 14.49 16.72
CA PHE A 77 3.17 15.86 16.87
C PHE A 77 2.03 16.87 16.86
N MET A 78 2.05 17.78 17.82
CA MET A 78 1.12 18.91 17.90
C MET A 78 1.94 20.21 17.87
N PRO A 79 1.68 21.13 16.93
CA PRO A 79 2.35 22.42 16.94
C PRO A 79 1.88 23.23 18.14
N VAL A 80 2.81 23.95 18.79
CA VAL A 80 2.49 24.75 19.97
C VAL A 80 1.44 25.83 19.67
N GLU A 81 1.43 26.35 18.44
CA GLU A 81 0.49 27.35 17.96
C GLU A 81 -0.96 26.83 17.90
N ARG A 82 -1.19 25.52 18.00
CA ARG A 82 -2.54 24.96 18.10
C ARG A 82 -3.09 25.00 19.53
N LEU A 83 -2.25 25.25 20.52
CA LEU A 83 -2.66 25.30 21.92
C LEU A 83 -3.33 26.64 22.23
N ALA A 84 -4.56 26.63 22.74
CA ALA A 84 -5.26 27.86 23.10
C ALA A 84 -4.49 28.73 24.10
N ILE A 85 -3.80 28.10 25.06
CA ILE A 85 -2.95 28.79 26.05
C ILE A 85 -1.79 29.57 25.41
N PHE A 86 -1.29 29.14 24.24
CA PHE A 86 -0.20 29.82 23.54
C PHE A 86 -0.61 31.22 23.06
N HIS A 87 -1.87 31.38 22.65
CA HIS A 87 -2.46 32.65 22.20
C HIS A 87 -3.08 33.46 23.33
N SER A 88 -3.14 32.91 24.53
CA SER A 88 -3.71 33.60 25.68
C SER A 88 -2.87 34.83 26.06
N LYS A 89 -3.55 35.96 26.27
CA LYS A 89 -2.96 37.19 26.83
C LYS A 89 -2.78 37.11 28.35
N ARG A 90 -3.30 36.06 29.00
CA ARG A 90 -3.18 35.84 30.45
C ARG A 90 -1.71 35.57 30.86
N PRO A 91 -1.34 35.74 32.14
CA PRO A 91 0.03 35.54 32.62
C PRO A 91 0.65 34.19 32.22
N LEU A 92 -0.11 33.09 32.34
CA LEU A 92 0.36 31.76 31.95
C LEU A 92 0.70 31.64 30.46
N GLY A 93 -0.06 32.28 29.57
CA GLY A 93 0.24 32.29 28.13
C GLY A 93 1.52 33.07 27.81
N ASN A 94 1.76 34.19 28.50
CA ASN A 94 3.02 34.95 28.41
C ASN A 94 4.20 34.14 28.96
N LEU A 95 4.03 33.46 30.10
CA LEU A 95 5.04 32.61 30.71
C LEU A 95 5.41 31.43 29.79
N LEU A 96 4.41 30.79 29.17
CA LEU A 96 4.64 29.72 28.20
C LEU A 96 5.46 30.23 27.01
N ARG A 97 5.06 31.35 26.39
CA ARG A 97 5.81 31.94 25.27
C ARG A 97 7.25 32.31 25.66
N ARG A 98 7.47 32.85 26.86
CA ARG A 98 8.83 33.15 27.37
C ARG A 98 9.65 31.87 27.59
N ALA A 99 9.05 30.83 28.18
CA ALA A 99 9.72 29.56 28.42
C ALA A 99 10.12 28.86 27.10
N LEU A 100 9.32 29.01 26.04
CA LEU A 100 9.60 28.42 24.73
C LEU A 100 10.67 29.14 23.90
N ARG A 101 11.02 30.39 24.24
CA ARG A 101 12.08 31.15 23.54
C ARG A 101 13.49 30.61 23.81
N GLY A 102 13.70 29.92 24.94
CA GLY A 102 14.99 29.37 25.34
C GLY A 102 14.97 27.84 25.42
N THR A 103 16.07 27.19 25.01
CA THR A 103 16.20 25.73 25.12
C THR A 103 16.30 25.25 26.56
N LYS A 104 16.84 26.07 27.47
CA LYS A 104 17.04 25.76 28.90
C LYS A 104 15.75 25.73 29.72
N ASN A 105 14.63 26.24 29.20
CA ASN A 105 13.38 26.42 29.95
C ASN A 105 12.26 25.44 29.56
N ARG A 106 12.58 24.33 28.87
CA ARG A 106 11.58 23.35 28.43
C ARG A 106 10.81 22.71 29.58
N PHE A 107 11.48 22.41 30.69
CA PHE A 107 10.84 21.85 31.87
C PHE A 107 9.74 22.77 32.43
N LYS A 108 10.01 24.08 32.48
CA LYS A 108 9.03 25.09 32.91
C LYS A 108 7.84 25.18 31.96
N ALA A 109 8.08 25.12 30.65
CA ALA A 109 6.99 25.07 29.68
C ALA A 109 6.13 23.80 29.84
N GLU A 110 6.73 22.64 30.11
CA GLU A 110 6.01 21.40 30.38
C GLU A 110 5.21 21.43 31.69
N GLN A 111 5.71 22.11 32.72
CA GLN A 111 4.94 22.35 33.96
C GLN A 111 3.70 23.19 33.67
N ILE A 112 3.84 24.31 32.94
CA ILE A 112 2.71 25.16 32.57
C ILE A 112 1.66 24.38 31.76
N LEU A 113 2.10 23.55 30.81
CA LEU A 113 1.19 22.70 30.03
C LEU A 113 0.43 21.69 30.91
N ARG A 114 1.11 21.10 31.91
CA ARG A 114 0.48 20.20 32.88
C ARG A 114 -0.53 20.91 33.77
N GLU A 115 -0.23 22.12 34.25
CA GLU A 115 -1.14 22.95 35.05
C GLU A 115 -2.46 23.25 34.32
N VAL A 116 -2.41 23.44 33.00
CA VAL A 116 -3.61 23.65 32.17
C VAL A 116 -4.22 22.35 31.62
N GLY A 117 -3.80 21.19 32.13
CA GLY A 117 -4.36 19.88 31.77
C GLY A 117 -3.94 19.34 30.39
N ILE A 118 -2.97 19.96 29.72
CA ILE A 118 -2.46 19.50 28.42
C ILE A 118 -1.39 18.43 28.65
N LYS A 119 -1.75 17.18 28.35
CA LYS A 119 -0.80 16.05 28.37
C LYS A 119 0.13 16.12 27.17
N THR A 120 1.43 15.93 27.41
CA THR A 120 2.48 15.88 26.38
C THR A 120 3.54 14.86 26.78
N ASP A 121 4.22 14.25 25.79
CA ASP A 121 5.42 13.44 26.04
C ASP A 121 6.73 14.25 25.92
N GLY A 122 6.59 15.56 25.77
CA GLY A 122 7.69 16.51 25.85
C GLY A 122 7.58 17.63 24.82
N ILE A 123 8.43 18.64 24.99
CA ILE A 123 8.54 19.77 24.05
C ILE A 123 9.81 19.62 23.22
N ILE A 124 9.65 19.52 21.91
CA ILE A 124 10.76 19.38 20.97
C ILE A 124 10.83 20.56 20.00
N ALA A 125 12.04 20.90 19.54
CA ALA A 125 12.21 21.99 18.59
C ALA A 125 11.69 21.63 17.19
N LYS A 126 11.99 20.40 16.73
CA LYS A 126 11.75 19.96 15.35
C LYS A 126 11.14 18.56 15.35
N ALA A 127 10.05 18.36 14.60
CA ALA A 127 9.55 17.03 14.30
C ALA A 127 10.55 16.29 13.40
N ASN A 128 10.90 15.06 13.78
CA ASN A 128 11.83 14.21 13.02
C ASN A 128 11.36 12.75 13.03
N GLU A 129 12.09 11.90 12.31
CA GLU A 129 11.73 10.49 12.18
C GLU A 129 11.92 9.69 13.46
N ASP A 130 12.90 10.06 14.29
CA ASP A 130 13.22 9.34 15.52
C ASP A 130 12.07 9.46 16.52
N PHE A 131 11.61 10.69 16.78
CA PHE A 131 10.44 10.92 17.62
C PHE A 131 9.17 10.30 17.04
N HIS A 132 9.02 10.26 15.71
CA HIS A 132 7.88 9.60 15.08
C HIS A 132 7.93 8.09 15.31
N ASN A 133 9.10 7.47 15.13
CA ASN A 133 9.31 6.04 15.30
C ASN A 133 9.12 5.61 16.76
N LEU A 134 9.55 6.41 17.75
CA LEU A 134 9.28 6.17 19.17
C LEU A 134 7.78 6.09 19.49
N LYS A 135 6.93 6.78 18.72
CA LYS A 135 5.47 6.77 18.88
C LYS A 135 4.77 5.63 18.12
N ARG A 136 5.47 4.95 17.22
CA ARG A 136 4.87 3.88 16.40
C ARG A 136 4.86 2.57 17.17
N ASN A 137 3.75 1.85 17.06
CA ASN A 137 3.62 0.49 17.57
C ASN A 137 4.21 -0.55 16.60
N ASN A 138 4.17 -1.82 16.99
CA ASN A 138 4.58 -2.96 16.14
C ASN A 138 3.79 -3.08 14.83
N ARG A 139 2.64 -2.38 14.69
CA ARG A 139 1.87 -2.28 13.43
C ARG A 139 2.32 -1.10 12.56
N GLY A 140 3.32 -0.34 12.99
CA GLY A 140 3.85 0.81 12.27
C GLY A 140 2.91 2.01 12.26
N THR A 141 2.06 2.17 13.29
CA THR A 141 1.11 3.29 13.39
C THR A 141 1.17 3.94 14.76
N VAL A 142 0.81 5.22 14.83
CA VAL A 142 0.64 5.97 16.06
C VAL A 142 -0.79 5.77 16.58
N ARG A 143 -0.91 5.27 17.82
CA ARG A 143 -2.20 5.05 18.48
C ARG A 143 -2.89 6.39 18.76
N SER A 144 -4.22 6.41 18.63
CA SER A 144 -5.01 7.56 19.08
C SER A 144 -4.98 7.65 20.61
N GLY A 145 -5.12 8.85 21.18
CA GLY A 145 -5.20 9.06 22.64
C GLY A 145 -3.87 9.03 23.39
N LYS A 146 -2.75 8.69 22.74
CA LYS A 146 -1.41 8.93 23.29
C LYS A 146 -1.13 10.43 23.26
N SER A 147 -0.45 10.95 24.27
CA SER A 147 -0.05 12.35 24.26
C SER A 147 0.92 12.63 23.09
N PRO A 148 0.81 13.78 22.42
CA PRO A 148 1.73 14.15 21.36
C PRO A 148 3.02 14.74 21.95
N PHE A 149 4.05 14.85 21.12
CA PHE A 149 5.12 15.82 21.36
C PHE A 149 4.64 17.20 20.92
N ILE A 150 4.86 18.21 21.76
CA ILE A 150 4.63 19.60 21.36
C ILE A 150 5.84 20.09 20.57
N VAL A 151 5.59 20.64 19.38
CA VAL A 151 6.65 21.09 18.47
C VAL A 151 6.64 22.61 18.37
N THR A 152 7.78 23.25 18.60
CA THR A 152 7.89 24.71 18.51
C THR A 152 8.10 25.21 17.07
N ASN A 153 8.78 24.45 16.21
CA ASN A 153 8.85 24.75 14.78
C ASN A 153 7.78 23.97 14.01
N PHE A 154 6.58 24.56 13.85
CA PHE A 154 5.48 23.89 13.17
C PHE A 154 5.80 23.48 11.71
N LYS A 155 6.65 24.24 11.00
CA LYS A 155 7.03 23.93 9.60
C LYS A 155 7.69 22.56 9.49
N SER A 156 8.41 22.15 10.53
CA SER A 156 9.06 20.83 10.57
C SER A 156 8.09 19.65 10.54
N ILE A 157 6.85 19.82 11.02
CA ILE A 157 5.79 18.80 10.91
C ILE A 157 5.41 18.63 9.44
N ALA A 158 5.18 19.73 8.73
CA ALA A 158 4.85 19.71 7.31
C ALA A 158 5.99 19.13 6.46
N ASP A 159 7.25 19.45 6.79
CA ASP A 159 8.42 18.87 6.15
C ASP A 159 8.49 17.35 6.33
N LEU A 160 8.26 16.87 7.55
CA LEU A 160 8.23 15.45 7.86
C LEU A 160 7.07 14.74 7.13
N ILE A 161 5.89 15.35 7.08
CA ILE A 161 4.74 14.85 6.31
C ILE A 161 5.13 14.70 4.84
N ARG A 162 5.64 15.76 4.20
CA ARG A 162 6.07 15.71 2.79
C ARG A 162 7.14 14.66 2.55
N LYS A 163 8.13 14.54 3.44
CA LYS A 163 9.19 13.53 3.36
C LYS A 163 8.61 12.11 3.39
N LYS A 164 7.70 11.82 4.32
CA LYS A 164 7.09 10.48 4.43
C LYS A 164 6.08 10.20 3.33
N GLN A 165 5.34 11.21 2.85
CA GLN A 165 4.42 11.09 1.71
C GLN A 165 5.16 10.72 0.42
N LYS A 166 6.43 11.14 0.23
CA LYS A 166 7.25 10.69 -0.90
C LYS A 166 7.41 9.16 -0.94
N LEU A 167 7.39 8.48 0.22
CA LEU A 167 7.49 7.02 0.32
C LEU A 167 6.18 6.29 -0.03
N VAL A 168 5.07 7.02 -0.20
CA VAL A 168 3.80 6.43 -0.65
C VAL A 168 4.03 5.79 -2.02
N GLY A 169 3.67 4.51 -2.13
CA GLY A 169 3.86 3.69 -3.33
C GLY A 169 5.02 2.70 -3.28
N LEU A 170 5.91 2.82 -2.28
CA LEU A 170 7.08 1.94 -2.16
C LEU A 170 6.70 0.46 -2.06
N ALA A 171 5.63 0.12 -1.32
CA ALA A 171 5.18 -1.28 -1.23
C ALA A 171 4.65 -1.80 -2.57
N LYS A 172 3.90 -0.98 -3.31
CA LYS A 172 3.37 -1.33 -4.63
C LYS A 172 4.48 -1.46 -5.67
N SER A 173 5.57 -0.70 -5.55
CA SER A 173 6.66 -0.73 -6.53
C SER A 173 7.44 -2.03 -6.54
N GLY A 174 7.35 -2.85 -5.49
CA GLY A 174 7.96 -4.19 -5.49
C GLY A 174 7.39 -5.12 -6.58
N TRP A 175 6.20 -4.84 -7.11
CA TRP A 175 5.64 -5.57 -8.25
C TRP A 175 6.17 -5.12 -9.61
N ARG A 176 7.09 -4.14 -9.67
CA ARG A 176 7.56 -3.56 -10.94
C ARG A 176 8.19 -4.60 -11.86
N ALA A 177 9.10 -5.42 -11.35
CA ALA A 177 9.73 -6.48 -12.14
C ALA A 177 8.70 -7.49 -12.67
N ALA A 178 7.73 -7.88 -11.84
CA ALA A 178 6.61 -8.73 -12.24
C ALA A 178 5.78 -8.10 -13.36
N VAL A 179 5.45 -6.80 -13.23
CA VAL A 179 4.71 -6.04 -14.26
C VAL A 179 5.50 -5.98 -15.57
N GLU A 180 6.79 -5.66 -15.51
CA GLU A 180 7.66 -5.59 -16.70
C GLU A 180 7.78 -6.96 -17.37
N GLY A 181 7.92 -8.03 -16.60
CA GLY A 181 7.97 -9.41 -17.09
C GLY A 181 6.69 -9.84 -17.81
N VAL A 182 5.52 -9.69 -17.17
CA VAL A 182 4.23 -10.07 -17.80
C VAL A 182 3.88 -9.17 -19.00
N ASN A 183 4.33 -7.92 -19.01
CA ASN A 183 4.04 -7.00 -20.11
C ASN A 183 4.70 -7.42 -21.43
N LYS A 184 5.75 -8.24 -21.42
CA LYS A 184 6.38 -8.78 -22.63
C LYS A 184 5.43 -9.62 -23.49
N PHE A 185 4.39 -10.19 -22.88
CA PHE A 185 3.49 -11.15 -23.54
C PHE A 185 2.03 -10.67 -23.58
N ARG A 186 1.76 -9.43 -23.18
CA ARG A 186 0.40 -8.88 -23.11
C ARG A 186 0.17 -7.90 -24.24
N ALA A 187 -0.96 -8.07 -24.93
CA ALA A 187 -1.45 -7.07 -25.89
C ALA A 187 -1.71 -5.70 -25.24
N ARG A 188 -2.21 -5.70 -23.98
CA ARG A 188 -2.39 -4.49 -23.19
C ARG A 188 -1.51 -4.51 -21.96
N ALA A 189 -0.49 -3.65 -21.97
CA ALA A 189 0.44 -3.48 -20.85
C ALA A 189 -0.28 -2.99 -19.58
N ILE A 190 0.17 -3.50 -18.44
CA ILE A 190 -0.21 -2.98 -17.12
C ILE A 190 0.56 -1.67 -16.91
N GLY A 191 -0.17 -0.56 -16.82
CA GLY A 191 0.40 0.74 -16.49
C GLY A 191 0.52 0.93 -14.98
N LEU A 192 1.76 1.09 -14.49
CA LEU A 192 2.01 1.59 -13.14
C LEU A 192 2.07 3.13 -13.14
N PRO A 193 1.39 3.81 -12.20
CA PRO A 193 1.44 5.26 -12.14
C PRO A 193 2.82 5.76 -11.71
N ALA A 194 3.19 6.98 -12.12
CA ALA A 194 4.51 7.56 -11.88
C ALA A 194 4.93 7.55 -10.39
N TRP A 195 3.99 7.80 -9.48
CA TRP A 195 4.25 7.80 -8.03
C TRP A 195 4.59 6.42 -7.44
N VAL A 196 4.23 5.33 -8.13
CA VAL A 196 4.68 3.97 -7.81
C VAL A 196 6.01 3.67 -8.52
N ARG A 197 6.12 4.02 -9.81
CA ARG A 197 7.31 3.74 -10.63
C ARG A 197 8.60 4.40 -10.15
N ARG A 198 8.50 5.58 -9.52
CA ARG A 198 9.67 6.34 -9.04
C ARG A 198 10.51 5.61 -7.99
N HIS A 199 9.98 4.54 -7.42
CA HIS A 199 10.64 3.75 -6.38
C HIS A 199 11.41 2.58 -6.99
N GLY A 200 12.62 2.32 -6.48
CA GLY A 200 13.41 1.12 -6.78
C GLY A 200 12.89 -0.11 -6.01
N GLY A 201 11.64 -0.50 -6.25
CA GLY A 201 11.05 -1.65 -5.57
C GLY A 201 11.79 -2.95 -5.89
N THR A 202 12.00 -3.78 -4.88
CA THR A 202 12.61 -5.10 -5.02
C THR A 202 11.52 -6.15 -5.20
N GLY A 203 11.68 -7.01 -6.20
CA GLY A 203 10.75 -8.09 -6.54
C GLY A 203 11.28 -8.85 -7.74
N GLY A 204 10.48 -9.78 -8.27
CA GLY A 204 10.95 -10.71 -9.30
C GLY A 204 9.87 -11.14 -10.26
N TYR A 205 10.34 -11.60 -11.42
CA TYR A 205 9.58 -12.30 -12.43
C TYR A 205 10.44 -13.45 -12.93
N GLN A 206 9.88 -14.66 -12.96
CA GLN A 206 10.48 -15.81 -13.59
C GLN A 206 9.39 -16.60 -14.29
N GLU A 207 9.73 -17.21 -15.42
CA GLU A 207 8.84 -18.15 -16.10
C GLU A 207 9.67 -19.34 -16.58
N GLY A 208 9.01 -20.45 -16.82
CA GLY A 208 9.68 -21.62 -17.35
C GLY A 208 8.76 -22.81 -17.50
N GLN A 209 9.38 -23.92 -17.86
CA GLN A 209 8.78 -25.24 -17.86
C GLN A 209 9.62 -26.15 -16.97
N ALA A 210 8.96 -26.89 -16.09
CA ALA A 210 9.56 -27.92 -15.26
C ALA A 210 8.83 -29.24 -15.54
N GLY A 211 9.45 -30.10 -16.35
CA GLY A 211 8.78 -31.27 -16.93
C GLY A 211 7.53 -30.84 -17.71
N ASN A 212 6.39 -31.46 -17.42
CA ASN A 212 5.11 -31.16 -18.06
C ASN A 212 4.36 -29.95 -17.45
N ARG A 213 5.01 -29.16 -16.59
CA ARG A 213 4.37 -28.01 -15.92
C ARG A 213 4.95 -26.69 -16.42
N SER A 214 4.08 -25.84 -16.97
CA SER A 214 4.39 -24.44 -17.24
C SER A 214 4.11 -23.59 -16.00
N PHE A 215 5.04 -22.70 -15.64
CA PHE A 215 4.86 -21.81 -14.50
C PHE A 215 5.27 -20.38 -14.81
N VAL A 216 4.66 -19.46 -14.05
CA VAL A 216 5.07 -18.06 -13.95
C VAL A 216 5.15 -17.73 -12.47
N GLU A 217 6.31 -17.32 -12.02
CA GLU A 217 6.59 -16.88 -10.66
C GLU A 217 6.73 -15.36 -10.61
N VAL A 218 6.05 -14.77 -9.63
CA VAL A 218 6.09 -13.32 -9.39
C VAL A 218 6.29 -13.07 -7.91
N SER A 219 7.10 -12.08 -7.57
CA SER A 219 7.41 -11.79 -6.18
C SER A 219 7.51 -10.29 -5.90
N ASN A 220 7.23 -9.95 -4.65
CA ASN A 220 7.42 -8.62 -4.09
C ASN A 220 8.24 -8.73 -2.81
N SER A 221 9.45 -8.19 -2.85
CA SER A 221 10.45 -8.29 -1.78
C SER A 221 10.54 -7.02 -0.93
N VAL A 222 9.62 -6.07 -1.11
CA VAL A 222 9.56 -4.89 -0.26
C VAL A 222 9.08 -5.32 1.13
N ARG A 223 9.91 -5.11 2.16
CA ARG A 223 9.65 -5.53 3.55
C ARG A 223 8.24 -5.20 4.06
N HIS A 224 7.72 -4.02 3.69
CA HIS A 224 6.37 -3.62 4.10
C HIS A 224 5.26 -4.43 3.40
N ALA A 225 5.45 -4.78 2.13
CA ALA A 225 4.53 -5.66 1.40
C ALA A 225 4.60 -7.11 1.92
N GLN A 226 5.79 -7.61 2.23
CA GLN A 226 5.99 -8.96 2.78
C GLN A 226 5.24 -9.20 4.09
N LYS A 227 5.14 -8.19 4.98
CA LYS A 227 4.33 -8.30 6.21
C LYS A 227 2.84 -8.58 5.95
N HIS A 228 2.38 -8.29 4.74
CA HIS A 228 1.00 -8.44 4.32
C HIS A 228 0.86 -9.35 3.09
N SER A 229 1.91 -10.12 2.74
CA SER A 229 1.96 -10.94 1.53
C SER A 229 0.77 -11.87 1.46
N ASP A 230 0.47 -12.60 2.54
CA ASP A 230 -0.58 -13.61 2.53
C ASP A 230 -1.94 -13.00 2.22
N LYS A 231 -2.25 -11.84 2.82
CA LYS A 231 -3.51 -11.13 2.58
C LYS A 231 -3.59 -10.57 1.16
N ILE A 232 -2.49 -10.04 0.63
CA ILE A 232 -2.44 -9.48 -0.73
C ILE A 232 -2.61 -10.61 -1.75
N MET A 233 -1.82 -11.67 -1.60
CA MET A 233 -1.78 -12.81 -2.52
C MET A 233 -3.09 -13.60 -2.48
N THR A 234 -3.64 -13.88 -1.29
CA THR A 234 -4.93 -14.58 -1.15
C THR A 234 -6.06 -13.79 -1.81
N ARG A 235 -6.12 -12.46 -1.61
CA ARG A 235 -7.17 -11.64 -2.25
C ARG A 235 -7.03 -11.60 -3.76
N ALA A 236 -5.80 -11.47 -4.27
CA ALA A 236 -5.54 -11.53 -5.70
C ALA A 236 -5.91 -12.91 -6.27
N TRP A 237 -5.52 -13.98 -5.61
CA TRP A 237 -5.77 -15.37 -6.03
C TRP A 237 -7.26 -15.69 -6.06
N ASN A 238 -8.00 -15.40 -4.98
CA ASN A 238 -9.43 -15.64 -4.92
C ASN A 238 -10.19 -14.84 -5.99
N ASN A 239 -9.76 -13.59 -6.24
CA ASN A 239 -10.34 -12.80 -7.32
C ASN A 239 -10.04 -13.42 -8.70
N ARG A 240 -8.86 -14.01 -8.89
CA ARG A 240 -8.49 -14.70 -10.12
C ARG A 240 -9.26 -15.99 -10.33
N ILE A 241 -9.40 -16.86 -9.32
CA ILE A 241 -10.21 -18.09 -9.42
C ILE A 241 -11.63 -17.75 -9.90
N ARG A 242 -12.27 -16.79 -9.25
CA ARG A 242 -13.62 -16.36 -9.64
C ARG A 242 -13.67 -15.87 -11.09
N ASN A 243 -12.71 -15.04 -11.49
CA ASN A 243 -12.73 -14.41 -12.82
C ASN A 243 -12.35 -15.38 -13.95
N ILE A 244 -11.45 -16.33 -13.71
CA ILE A 244 -11.05 -17.33 -14.72
C ILE A 244 -12.20 -18.31 -14.99
N GLN A 245 -12.96 -18.70 -13.97
CA GLN A 245 -14.16 -19.52 -14.13
C GLN A 245 -15.20 -18.82 -15.02
N LEU A 246 -15.48 -17.55 -14.74
CA LEU A 246 -16.39 -16.73 -15.55
C LEU A 246 -15.87 -16.56 -16.99
N GLN A 247 -14.55 -16.43 -17.17
CA GLN A 247 -13.93 -16.35 -18.49
C GLN A 247 -14.11 -17.67 -19.27
N ALA A 248 -13.85 -18.81 -18.63
CA ALA A 248 -14.02 -20.13 -19.23
C ALA A 248 -15.48 -20.37 -19.68
N GLN A 249 -16.45 -20.07 -18.82
CA GLN A 249 -17.88 -20.17 -19.15
C GLN A 249 -18.27 -19.30 -20.34
N LYS A 250 -17.79 -18.05 -20.39
CA LYS A 250 -18.07 -17.14 -21.51
C LYS A 250 -17.47 -17.63 -22.82
N GLN A 251 -16.27 -18.22 -22.80
CA GLN A 251 -15.64 -18.76 -24.01
C GLN A 251 -16.37 -20.01 -24.52
N GLU A 252 -16.76 -20.90 -23.61
CA GLU A 252 -17.57 -22.07 -23.96
C GLU A 252 -18.89 -21.67 -24.61
N GLN A 253 -19.64 -20.74 -23.99
CA GLN A 253 -20.89 -20.22 -24.56
C GLN A 253 -20.68 -19.56 -25.93
N ALA A 254 -19.58 -18.83 -26.12
CA ALA A 254 -19.25 -18.23 -27.40
C ALA A 254 -18.98 -19.30 -28.48
N MET A 255 -18.25 -20.37 -28.13
CA MET A 255 -17.98 -21.49 -29.05
C MET A 255 -19.27 -22.24 -29.39
N GLN A 256 -20.12 -22.54 -28.42
CA GLN A 256 -21.42 -23.20 -28.66
C GLN A 256 -22.30 -22.38 -29.61
N ARG A 257 -22.36 -21.05 -29.41
CA ARG A 257 -23.08 -20.16 -30.32
C ARG A 257 -22.48 -20.15 -31.73
N ALA A 258 -21.16 -20.18 -31.84
CA ALA A 258 -20.48 -20.25 -33.13
C ALA A 258 -20.75 -21.58 -33.86
N ALA A 259 -20.71 -22.71 -33.13
CA ALA A 259 -21.01 -24.04 -33.66
C ALA A 259 -22.47 -24.13 -34.17
N LYS A 260 -23.43 -23.63 -33.39
CA LYS A 260 -24.83 -23.55 -33.80
C LYS A 260 -25.02 -22.69 -35.05
N LYS A 261 -24.33 -21.54 -35.13
CA LYS A 261 -24.37 -20.67 -36.31
C LYS A 261 -23.76 -21.34 -37.56
N ALA A 262 -22.78 -22.22 -37.36
CA ALA A 262 -22.14 -22.99 -38.44
C ALA A 262 -22.90 -24.26 -38.83
N GLY A 263 -24.03 -24.58 -38.18
CA GLY A 263 -24.81 -25.80 -38.46
C GLY A 263 -24.17 -27.10 -37.97
N LEU A 264 -23.22 -27.01 -37.03
CA LEU A 264 -22.51 -28.17 -36.47
C LEU A 264 -23.17 -28.73 -35.19
N ALA A 265 -24.22 -28.08 -34.70
CA ALA A 265 -24.87 -28.37 -33.42
C ALA A 265 -26.38 -28.11 -33.48
#